data_AF-A0AAW2Q0F8-F1
#
_entry.id   AF-A0AAW2Q0F8-F1
#
_cell.length_a   1.000
_cell.length_b   1.000
_cell.length_c   1.000
_cell.angle_alpha   90.00
_cell.angle_beta   90.00
_cell.angle_gamma   90.00
#
_symmetry.space_group_name_H-M   'P 1'
#
loop_
_entity.id
_entity.type
_entity.pdbx_description
1 polymer ?
#
loop_
_entity_poly.entity_id
_entity_poly.type
_entity_poly.pdbx_seq_one_letter_code
_entity_poly.pdbx_strand_id
1 'polypeptide(L)'
;MMSAFIVGKRAIRRRSAPSSSPVQVLERSRKLSRDEVVLKLGEGNVVAAEAVGIVHLVVSDQVRIELKDYYYVPSMIKNIISISLLDNVGFEFIINKNCFYLMKNGSSHLLGKLHNGLYILQQHDLIMTAQNKCKMDNQDNTQIWHARLGHISQDRIKRLVDSKNLEIHDLDHLPACESCLKGKMTKKLFVG
;
A
#
# COMPACT_ATOMS: atom_id res chain seq x y z
N MET A 1 -12.94 -2.40 14.09
CA MET A 1 -12.80 -3.51 13.13
C MET A 1 -13.80 -3.29 12.02
N MET A 2 -13.35 -2.99 10.80
CA MET A 2 -14.24 -2.97 9.62
C MET A 2 -13.46 -3.56 8.46
N SER A 3 -13.63 -4.87 8.31
CA SER A 3 -13.12 -5.69 7.22
C SER A 3 -14.26 -5.86 6.22
N ALA A 4 -14.33 -5.02 5.21
CA ALA A 4 -15.24 -5.18 4.08
C ALA A 4 -14.62 -6.12 3.03
N PHE A 5 -14.82 -7.42 3.19
CA PHE A 5 -14.75 -8.38 2.08
C PHE A 5 -16.08 -8.31 1.34
N ILE A 6 -16.06 -7.92 0.07
CA ILE A 6 -17.20 -8.15 -0.82
C ILE A 6 -16.62 -8.56 -2.16
N VAL A 7 -16.73 -9.86 -2.45
CA VAL A 7 -16.60 -10.41 -3.79
C VAL A 7 -17.69 -9.75 -4.64
N GLY A 8 -17.31 -8.91 -5.60
CA GLY A 8 -18.11 -8.67 -6.79
C GLY A 8 -18.67 -7.28 -7.09
N LYS A 9 -18.44 -6.21 -6.30
CA LYS A 9 -18.93 -4.86 -6.69
C LYS A 9 -17.96 -3.69 -6.43
N ARG A 10 -17.99 -2.74 -7.39
CA ARG A 10 -17.08 -1.61 -7.62
C ARG A 10 -17.62 -0.36 -6.88
N ALA A 11 -16.82 0.33 -6.07
CA ALA A 11 -17.28 1.55 -5.39
C ALA A 11 -16.16 2.56 -5.09
N ILE A 12 -16.42 3.86 -5.30
CA ILE A 12 -15.51 4.98 -4.96
C ILE A 12 -16.20 6.07 -4.15
N ARG A 13 -15.42 6.77 -3.30
CA ARG A 13 -15.74 8.06 -2.69
C ARG A 13 -14.79 9.17 -3.17
N ARG A 14 -15.30 10.40 -3.33
CA ARG A 14 -14.50 11.63 -3.44
C ARG A 14 -14.33 12.23 -2.04
N ARG A 15 -13.11 12.56 -1.58
CA ARG A 15 -12.92 13.36 -0.35
C ARG A 15 -13.24 14.83 -0.66
N SER A 16 -13.94 15.48 0.26
CA SER A 16 -13.94 16.93 0.42
C SER A 16 -12.78 17.30 1.37
N ALA A 17 -11.82 18.11 0.90
CA ALA A 17 -10.61 18.66 1.55
C ALA A 17 -9.29 17.85 1.41
N PRO A 18 -8.12 18.54 1.36
CA PRO A 18 -6.91 18.04 0.74
C PRO A 18 -6.10 17.18 1.73
N SER A 19 -6.09 15.88 1.50
CA SER A 19 -5.08 14.98 2.06
C SER A 19 -4.44 14.23 0.89
N SER A 20 -3.12 14.25 0.87
CA SER A 20 -2.09 13.80 -0.09
C SER A 20 -2.25 12.45 -0.86
N SER A 21 -3.44 11.87 -0.99
CA SER A 21 -3.72 10.79 -1.93
C SER A 21 -4.37 11.36 -3.20
N PRO A 22 -3.94 10.98 -4.42
CA PRO A 22 -4.62 11.40 -5.65
C PRO A 22 -6.10 11.02 -5.56
N VAL A 23 -6.98 12.02 -5.58
CA VAL A 23 -8.42 11.80 -5.62
C VAL A 23 -8.73 11.09 -6.93
N GLN A 24 -9.12 9.82 -6.89
CA GLN A 24 -9.61 9.11 -8.07
C GLN A 24 -10.89 9.80 -8.54
N VAL A 25 -10.82 10.46 -9.69
CA VAL A 25 -11.97 11.15 -10.30
C VAL A 25 -12.81 10.12 -11.06
N LEU A 26 -14.13 10.19 -10.88
CA LEU A 26 -15.06 9.41 -11.71
C LEU A 26 -15.31 10.15 -13.02
N GLU A 27 -14.65 9.71 -14.08
CA GLU A 27 -14.74 10.28 -15.42
C GLU A 27 -15.93 9.71 -16.21
N ARG A 28 -16.38 10.45 -17.23
CA ARG A 28 -17.47 10.05 -18.16
C ARG A 28 -18.68 9.46 -17.40
N SER A 29 -19.06 10.12 -16.31
CA SER A 29 -20.06 9.61 -15.37
C SER A 29 -21.49 9.96 -15.77
N ARG A 30 -22.43 9.06 -15.46
CA ARG A 30 -23.87 9.30 -15.48
C ARG A 30 -24.43 9.21 -14.06
N LYS A 31 -25.37 10.09 -13.74
CA LYS A 31 -26.14 9.98 -12.48
C LYS A 31 -27.10 8.81 -12.54
N LEU A 32 -27.31 8.18 -11.39
CA LEU A 32 -28.24 7.09 -11.18
C LEU A 32 -29.45 7.59 -10.39
N SER A 33 -30.63 7.01 -10.62
CA SER A 33 -31.77 7.19 -9.72
C SER A 33 -31.57 6.36 -8.46
N ARG A 34 -32.26 6.72 -7.35
CA ARG A 34 -32.04 6.13 -6.02
C ARG A 34 -32.15 4.60 -5.98
N ASP A 35 -32.96 4.01 -6.84
CA ASP A 35 -33.26 2.57 -6.83
C ASP A 35 -32.70 1.83 -8.04
N GLU A 36 -31.98 2.52 -8.94
CA GLU A 36 -31.43 1.90 -10.14
C GLU A 36 -30.35 0.87 -9.81
N VAL A 37 -29.45 1.22 -8.89
CA VAL A 37 -28.36 0.35 -8.46
C VAL A 37 -28.21 0.41 -6.95
N VAL A 38 -28.48 -0.72 -6.32
CA VAL A 38 -28.25 -0.94 -4.89
C VAL A 38 -27.12 -1.95 -4.68
N LEU A 39 -26.23 -1.63 -3.74
CA LEU A 39 -25.14 -2.49 -3.31
C LEU A 39 -25.46 -3.04 -1.92
N LYS A 40 -25.28 -4.35 -1.75
CA LYS A 40 -25.36 -5.00 -0.44
C LYS A 40 -23.95 -5.08 0.14
N LEU A 41 -23.76 -4.52 1.32
CA LEU A 41 -22.50 -4.54 2.05
C LEU A 41 -22.34 -5.86 2.81
N GLY A 42 -21.10 -6.21 3.17
CA GLY A 42 -20.80 -7.44 3.91
C GLY A 42 -21.48 -7.52 5.27
N GLU A 43 -21.82 -6.37 5.86
CA GLU A 43 -22.57 -6.26 7.13
C GLU A 43 -24.09 -6.44 6.94
N GLY A 44 -24.57 -6.69 5.72
CA GLY A 44 -26.00 -6.83 5.40
C GLY A 44 -26.69 -5.52 5.04
N ASN A 45 -26.07 -4.38 5.34
CA ASN A 45 -26.56 -3.05 4.97
C ASN A 45 -26.69 -2.89 3.44
N VAL A 46 -27.69 -2.14 2.99
CA VAL A 46 -27.90 -1.82 1.57
C VAL A 46 -27.65 -0.33 1.34
N VAL A 47 -26.89 0.00 0.30
CA VAL A 47 -26.55 1.38 -0.06
C VAL A 47 -26.83 1.63 -1.53
N ALA A 48 -27.43 2.77 -1.85
CA ALA A 48 -27.69 3.19 -3.22
C ALA A 48 -26.45 3.83 -3.85
N ALA A 49 -26.19 3.53 -5.12
CA ALA A 49 -25.21 4.25 -5.92
C ALA A 49 -25.82 5.52 -6.51
N GLU A 50 -25.07 6.62 -6.50
CA GLU A 50 -25.53 7.92 -7.01
C GLU A 50 -25.06 8.19 -8.44
N ALA A 51 -23.97 7.55 -8.86
CA ALA A 51 -23.44 7.67 -10.22
C ALA A 51 -22.70 6.41 -10.63
N VAL A 52 -22.54 6.22 -11.94
CA VAL A 52 -21.65 5.22 -12.52
C VAL A 52 -20.77 5.87 -13.58
N GLY A 53 -19.51 5.46 -13.67
CA GLY A 53 -18.57 6.02 -14.63
C GLY A 53 -17.29 5.21 -14.74
N ILE A 54 -16.23 5.90 -15.18
CA ILE A 54 -14.92 5.31 -15.43
C ILE A 54 -13.91 5.83 -14.41
N VAL A 55 -13.01 4.96 -13.98
CA VAL A 55 -11.93 5.26 -13.04
C VAL A 55 -10.62 4.79 -13.63
N HIS A 56 -9.58 5.60 -13.52
CA HIS A 56 -8.24 5.19 -13.90
C HIS A 56 -7.40 4.87 -12.67
N LEU A 57 -6.90 3.64 -12.59
CA LEU A 57 -5.84 3.30 -11.64
C LEU A 57 -4.50 3.66 -12.28
N VAL A 58 -3.80 4.62 -11.68
CA VAL A 58 -2.43 4.96 -12.08
C VAL A 58 -1.47 3.99 -11.39
N VAL A 59 -0.79 3.19 -12.18
CA VAL A 59 0.13 2.15 -11.70
C VAL A 59 1.56 2.67 -11.64
N SER A 60 1.96 3.34 -12.70
CA SER A 60 3.19 4.10 -12.86
C SER A 60 2.88 5.30 -13.75
N ASP A 61 3.82 6.22 -13.92
CA ASP A 61 3.65 7.43 -14.74
C ASP A 61 3.17 7.14 -16.17
N GLN A 62 3.41 5.91 -16.67
CA GLN A 62 3.08 5.48 -18.03
C GLN A 62 1.96 4.43 -18.11
N VAL A 63 1.58 3.78 -17.00
CA VAL A 63 0.59 2.71 -17.01
C VAL A 63 -0.68 3.15 -16.27
N ARG A 64 -1.76 3.32 -17.04
CA ARG A 64 -3.10 3.64 -16.52
C ARG A 64 -4.06 2.49 -16.86
N ILE A 65 -4.69 1.94 -15.84
CA ILE A 65 -5.72 0.91 -16.00
C ILE A 65 -7.08 1.59 -15.99
N GLU A 66 -7.80 1.49 -17.10
CA GLU A 66 -9.17 1.98 -17.20
C GLU A 66 -10.16 0.95 -16.64
N LEU A 67 -10.92 1.36 -15.63
CA LEU A 67 -11.94 0.57 -14.97
C LEU A 67 -13.32 1.17 -15.26
N LYS A 68 -14.13 0.44 -16.03
CA LYS A 68 -15.49 0.85 -16.41
C LYS A 68 -16.52 0.48 -15.33
N ASP A 69 -17.74 0.98 -15.49
CA ASP A 69 -18.92 0.78 -14.62
C ASP A 69 -18.62 0.85 -13.12
N TYR A 70 -17.83 1.84 -12.72
CA TYR A 70 -17.52 2.09 -11.32
C TYR A 70 -18.63 2.90 -10.66
N TYR A 71 -19.17 2.41 -9.55
CA TYR A 71 -20.24 3.10 -8.85
C TYR A 71 -19.69 4.11 -7.84
N TYR A 72 -20.32 5.28 -7.77
CA TYR A 72 -20.08 6.26 -6.73
C TYR A 72 -21.11 6.09 -5.63
N VAL A 73 -20.62 5.88 -4.40
CA VAL A 73 -21.44 5.65 -3.21
C VAL A 73 -20.91 6.53 -2.09
N PRO A 74 -21.56 7.67 -1.75
CA PRO A 74 -21.02 8.62 -0.78
C PRO A 74 -20.82 8.04 0.63
N SER A 75 -21.65 7.07 1.02
CA SER A 75 -21.59 6.42 2.34
C SER A 75 -20.41 5.46 2.49
N MET A 76 -19.72 5.10 1.41
CA MET A 76 -18.55 4.21 1.45
C MET A 76 -17.30 4.95 1.96
N ILE A 77 -16.61 4.35 2.93
CA ILE A 77 -15.41 4.93 3.54
C ILE A 77 -14.15 4.60 2.74
N LYS A 78 -14.13 3.46 2.05
CA LYS A 78 -12.99 2.96 1.27
C LYS A 78 -13.42 2.62 -0.15
N ASN A 79 -12.49 2.79 -1.09
CA ASN A 79 -12.67 2.34 -2.46
C ASN A 79 -12.48 0.81 -2.52
N ILE A 80 -13.29 0.13 -3.32
CA ILE A 80 -13.20 -1.32 -3.52
C ILE A 80 -13.06 -1.60 -5.01
N ILE A 81 -12.05 -2.38 -5.38
CA ILE A 81 -11.80 -2.85 -6.74
C ILE A 81 -12.15 -4.33 -6.82
N SER A 82 -12.98 -4.70 -7.80
CA SER A 82 -13.32 -6.10 -8.03
C SER A 82 -12.19 -6.80 -8.79
N ILE A 83 -11.76 -7.96 -8.31
CA ILE A 83 -10.78 -8.81 -9.01
C ILE A 83 -11.31 -9.20 -10.39
N SER A 84 -12.60 -9.54 -10.50
CA SER A 84 -13.23 -9.87 -11.79
C SER A 84 -13.17 -8.74 -12.82
N LEU A 85 -13.11 -7.48 -12.38
CA LEU A 85 -12.94 -6.36 -13.29
C LEU A 85 -11.52 -6.30 -13.85
N LEU A 86 -10.53 -6.61 -13.01
CA LEU A 86 -9.13 -6.66 -13.42
C LEU A 86 -8.90 -7.83 -14.39
N ASP A 87 -9.51 -8.98 -14.10
CA ASP A 87 -9.50 -10.16 -14.97
C ASP A 87 -10.08 -9.85 -16.36
N ASN A 88 -11.24 -9.18 -16.42
CA ASN A 88 -11.85 -8.74 -17.69
C ASN A 88 -10.97 -7.78 -18.52
N VAL A 89 -10.04 -7.05 -17.87
CA VAL A 89 -9.09 -6.15 -18.55
C VAL A 89 -7.78 -6.89 -18.90
N GLY A 90 -7.69 -8.18 -18.60
CA GLY A 90 -6.55 -9.05 -18.88
C GLY A 90 -5.42 -8.96 -17.85
N PHE A 91 -5.75 -8.67 -16.58
CA PHE A 91 -4.81 -8.75 -15.48
C PHE A 91 -4.96 -10.06 -14.72
N GLU A 92 -3.83 -10.70 -14.43
CA GLU A 92 -3.76 -11.87 -13.57
C GLU A 92 -3.51 -11.43 -12.12
N PHE A 93 -4.27 -11.98 -11.19
CA PHE A 93 -4.14 -11.71 -9.76
C PHE A 93 -3.43 -12.88 -9.07
N ILE A 94 -2.18 -12.68 -8.66
CA ILE A 94 -1.34 -13.71 -8.04
C ILE A 94 -1.14 -13.39 -6.56
N ILE A 95 -1.47 -14.34 -5.67
CA ILE A 95 -1.27 -14.20 -4.23
C ILE A 95 -0.02 -14.96 -3.81
N ASN A 96 0.85 -14.34 -3.01
CA ASN A 96 2.01 -15.00 -2.41
C ASN A 96 2.37 -14.34 -1.08
N LYS A 97 2.54 -15.12 0.00
CA LYS A 97 3.00 -14.66 1.32
C LYS A 97 2.35 -13.36 1.78
N ASN A 98 1.02 -13.35 1.90
CA ASN A 98 0.23 -12.18 2.31
C ASN A 98 0.37 -10.95 1.40
N CYS A 99 0.93 -11.09 0.21
CA CYS A 99 0.96 -10.07 -0.83
C CYS A 99 0.15 -10.53 -2.04
N PHE A 100 -0.29 -9.57 -2.84
CA PHE A 100 -0.80 -9.84 -4.18
C PHE A 100 -0.03 -9.05 -5.23
N TYR A 101 0.04 -9.62 -6.42
CA TYR A 101 0.62 -9.04 -7.62
C TYR A 101 -0.44 -9.01 -8.70
N LEU A 102 -0.57 -7.87 -9.39
CA LEU A 102 -1.32 -7.78 -10.63
C LEU A 102 -0.35 -7.81 -11.80
N MET A 103 -0.43 -8.91 -12.56
CA MET A 103 0.41 -9.16 -13.71
C MET A 103 -0.37 -8.92 -14.99
N LYS A 104 0.31 -8.44 -16.04
CA LYS A 104 -0.24 -8.39 -17.40
C LYS A 104 0.90 -8.53 -18.38
N ASN A 105 0.75 -9.43 -19.37
CA ASN A 105 1.78 -9.78 -20.34
C ASN A 105 3.11 -10.19 -19.68
N GLY A 106 3.03 -10.98 -18.61
CA GLY A 106 4.22 -11.46 -17.87
C GLY A 106 4.93 -10.40 -17.01
N SER A 107 4.46 -9.15 -16.96
CA SER A 107 5.06 -8.06 -16.16
C SER A 107 4.18 -7.70 -14.96
N SER A 108 4.81 -7.47 -13.80
CA SER A 108 4.13 -7.02 -12.57
C SER A 108 3.87 -5.53 -12.64
N HIS A 109 2.61 -5.14 -12.58
CA HIS A 109 2.19 -3.74 -12.65
C HIS A 109 1.88 -3.20 -11.25
N LEU A 110 1.08 -3.91 -10.46
CA LEU A 110 0.70 -3.46 -9.12
C LEU A 110 1.04 -4.47 -8.04
N LEU A 111 1.24 -3.97 -6.83
CA LEU A 111 1.42 -4.73 -5.62
C LEU A 111 0.41 -4.29 -4.56
N GLY A 112 -0.02 -5.23 -3.74
CA GLY A 112 -0.59 -4.89 -2.46
C GLY A 112 -0.36 -5.94 -1.39
N LYS A 113 -0.77 -5.62 -0.17
CA LYS A 113 -0.57 -6.45 1.03
C LYS A 113 -1.89 -6.76 1.70
N LEU A 114 -1.97 -7.96 2.28
CA LEU A 114 -3.06 -8.39 3.14
C LEU A 114 -2.96 -7.63 4.46
N HIS A 115 -4.06 -7.00 4.85
CA HIS A 115 -4.16 -6.28 6.10
C HIS A 115 -5.59 -6.41 6.64
N ASN A 116 -5.74 -7.03 7.82
CA ASN A 116 -7.03 -7.31 8.45
C ASN A 116 -8.02 -8.03 7.54
N GLY A 117 -7.51 -9.04 6.81
CA GLY A 117 -8.26 -9.81 5.84
C GLY A 117 -8.35 -9.18 4.45
N LEU A 118 -8.10 -7.88 4.27
CA LEU A 118 -8.25 -7.24 2.96
C LEU A 118 -6.93 -7.02 2.26
N TYR A 119 -6.91 -7.24 0.95
CA TYR A 119 -5.80 -6.84 0.11
C TYR A 119 -5.88 -5.34 -0.19
N ILE A 120 -4.89 -4.60 0.30
CA ILE A 120 -4.79 -3.15 0.13
C ILE A 120 -3.74 -2.86 -0.94
N LEU A 121 -4.16 -2.16 -2.00
CA LEU A 121 -3.30 -1.70 -3.07
C LEU A 121 -2.29 -0.68 -2.55
N GLN A 122 -1.01 -0.84 -2.87
CA GLN A 122 0.03 0.14 -2.57
C GLN A 122 0.26 1.01 -3.81
N GLN A 123 -0.12 2.29 -3.75
CA GLN A 123 0.04 3.24 -4.85
C GLN A 123 1.17 4.23 -4.54
N HIS A 124 2.01 4.51 -5.54
CA HIS A 124 3.18 5.39 -5.53
C HIS A 124 4.50 4.82 -4.95
N ASP A 125 5.57 4.98 -5.74
CA ASP A 125 7.03 4.87 -5.47
C ASP A 125 7.64 3.56 -4.98
N LEU A 126 6.83 2.54 -4.66
CA LEU A 126 7.34 1.36 -3.97
C LEU A 126 7.51 0.12 -4.83
N ILE A 127 7.22 0.10 -6.14
CA ILE A 127 7.27 -1.15 -6.92
C ILE A 127 8.70 -1.76 -6.91
N MET A 128 9.75 -0.93 -6.98
CA MET A 128 11.15 -1.39 -6.89
C MET A 128 11.57 -1.82 -5.48
N THR A 129 11.03 -1.22 -4.41
CA THR A 129 11.34 -1.59 -3.01
C THR A 129 10.42 -2.68 -2.47
N ALA A 130 9.23 -2.86 -3.03
CA ALA A 130 8.18 -3.71 -2.47
C ALA A 130 8.14 -5.11 -3.09
N GLN A 131 8.72 -5.31 -4.29
CA GLN A 131 9.20 -6.63 -4.69
C GLN A 131 10.20 -7.19 -3.67
N ASN A 132 11.02 -6.32 -3.03
CA ASN A 132 11.89 -6.70 -1.92
C ASN A 132 11.11 -6.82 -0.59
N LYS A 133 10.19 -5.91 -0.25
CA LYS A 133 9.39 -5.98 1.01
C LYS A 133 8.34 -7.10 1.08
N CYS A 134 7.90 -7.66 -0.04
CA CYS A 134 7.07 -8.88 -0.06
C CYS A 134 7.92 -10.16 -0.11
N LYS A 135 9.21 -10.03 -0.43
CA LYS A 135 10.23 -11.06 -0.17
C LYS A 135 10.81 -10.98 1.26
N MET A 136 10.68 -9.83 1.93
CA MET A 136 11.30 -9.52 3.22
C MET A 136 10.28 -9.00 4.24
N ASP A 137 9.32 -9.83 4.63
CA ASP A 137 8.48 -9.58 5.81
C ASP A 137 8.87 -10.46 6.99
N ASN A 138 10.16 -10.75 7.12
CA ASN A 138 10.71 -11.40 8.31
C ASN A 138 12.03 -10.78 8.80
N GLN A 139 12.38 -9.58 8.33
CA GLN A 139 13.61 -8.92 8.76
C GLN A 139 13.30 -7.60 9.43
N ASP A 140 13.30 -7.64 10.76
CA ASP A 140 13.58 -6.48 11.60
C ASP A 140 14.98 -5.95 11.24
N ASN A 141 15.05 -5.14 10.18
CA ASN A 141 16.32 -4.67 9.66
C ASN A 141 17.08 -3.89 10.75
N THR A 142 18.31 -4.32 11.06
CA THR A 142 19.25 -3.70 12.02
C THR A 142 19.31 -2.18 11.87
N GLN A 143 19.17 -1.66 10.65
CA GLN A 143 19.19 -0.22 10.36
C GLN A 143 18.00 0.54 11.00
N ILE A 144 16.82 -0.08 11.09
CA ILE A 144 15.63 0.53 11.70
C ILE A 144 15.83 0.66 13.22
N TRP A 145 16.32 -0.41 13.85
CA TRP A 145 16.61 -0.42 15.28
C TRP A 145 17.76 0.51 15.65
N HIS A 146 18.79 0.61 14.79
CA HIS A 146 19.83 1.62 14.90
C HIS A 146 19.27 3.04 15.00
N ALA A 147 18.33 3.42 14.11
CA ALA A 147 17.73 4.75 14.12
C ALA A 147 16.83 4.97 15.36
N ARG A 148 15.96 4.00 15.69
CA ARG A 148 15.03 4.10 16.84
C ARG A 148 15.72 4.25 18.18
N LEU A 149 16.87 3.60 18.35
CA LEU A 149 17.63 3.58 19.60
C LEU A 149 18.64 4.73 19.68
N GLY A 150 18.53 5.73 18.81
CA GLY A 150 19.37 6.92 18.86
C GLY A 150 20.76 6.71 18.25
N HIS A 151 20.83 6.03 17.11
CA HIS A 151 22.05 5.83 16.34
C HIS A 151 23.17 5.06 17.07
N ILE A 152 22.78 4.08 17.89
CA ILE A 152 23.73 3.21 18.62
C ILE A 152 24.52 2.26 17.70
N SER A 153 25.69 1.78 18.16
CA SER A 153 26.50 0.85 17.37
C SER A 153 25.81 -0.50 17.14
N GLN A 154 26.18 -1.18 16.05
CA GLN A 154 25.71 -2.53 15.75
C GLN A 154 26.02 -3.51 16.90
N ASP A 155 27.19 -3.41 17.53
CA ASP A 155 27.53 -4.23 18.71
C ASP A 155 26.57 -4.01 19.89
N ARG A 156 26.10 -2.77 20.09
CA ARG A 156 25.13 -2.48 21.14
C ARG A 156 23.75 -3.05 20.81
N ILE A 157 23.34 -3.03 19.54
CA ILE A 157 22.12 -3.68 19.08
C ILE A 157 22.22 -5.19 19.31
N LYS A 158 23.35 -5.82 18.94
CA LYS A 158 23.60 -7.25 19.16
C LYS A 158 23.46 -7.64 20.62
N ARG A 159 24.07 -6.87 21.54
CA ARG A 159 23.94 -7.10 22.98
C ARG A 159 22.51 -7.01 23.51
N LEU A 160 21.68 -6.15 22.93
CA LEU A 160 20.27 -6.01 23.32
C LEU A 160 19.41 -7.17 22.82
N VAL A 161 19.76 -7.74 21.67
CA VAL A 161 19.16 -8.98 21.16
C VAL A 161 19.58 -10.17 22.03
N ASP A 162 20.88 -10.29 22.33
CA ASP A 162 21.42 -11.35 23.18
C ASP A 162 20.82 -11.30 24.60
N SER A 163 20.53 -10.11 25.13
CA SER A 163 19.89 -9.93 26.43
C SER A 163 18.37 -10.15 26.42
N LYS A 164 17.77 -10.48 25.26
CA LYS A 164 16.32 -10.61 25.04
C LYS A 164 15.52 -9.33 25.32
N ASN A 165 16.16 -8.16 25.19
CA ASN A 165 15.48 -6.86 25.30
C ASN A 165 14.93 -6.39 23.95
N LEU A 166 15.40 -6.99 22.85
CA LEU A 166 14.94 -6.76 21.49
C LEU A 166 14.75 -8.10 20.79
N GLU A 167 13.61 -8.28 20.15
CA GLU A 167 13.36 -9.42 19.27
C GLU A 167 13.70 -8.98 17.84
N ILE A 168 14.91 -9.32 17.39
CA ILE A 168 15.36 -9.13 16.01
C ILE A 168 15.80 -10.49 15.51
N HIS A 169 15.10 -11.02 14.50
CA HIS A 169 15.32 -12.40 14.04
C HIS A 169 16.58 -12.55 13.17
N ASP A 170 16.92 -11.54 12.37
CA ASP A 170 18.13 -11.54 11.54
C ASP A 170 18.86 -10.19 11.68
N LEU A 171 20.03 -10.21 12.32
CA LEU A 171 20.89 -9.04 12.41
C LEU A 171 21.69 -8.87 11.12
N ASP A 172 21.19 -8.05 10.21
CA ASP A 172 21.94 -7.61 9.03
C ASP A 172 23.10 -6.67 9.40
N HIS A 173 24.08 -6.60 8.51
CA HIS A 173 25.17 -5.62 8.59
C HIS A 173 24.61 -4.19 8.53
N LEU A 174 24.99 -3.35 9.50
CA LEU A 174 24.59 -1.95 9.54
C LEU A 174 25.40 -1.14 8.50
N PRO A 175 24.78 -0.59 7.44
CA PRO A 175 25.49 0.26 6.49
C PRO A 175 25.96 1.57 7.15
N ALA A 176 26.91 2.26 6.50
CA ALA A 176 27.41 3.54 6.96
C ALA A 176 26.26 4.55 7.13
N CYS A 177 26.08 5.05 8.37
CA CYS A 177 25.04 6.03 8.69
C CYS A 177 25.60 7.46 8.59
N GLU A 178 25.03 8.27 7.70
CA GLU A 178 25.43 9.67 7.50
C GLU A 178 25.35 10.49 8.79
N SER A 179 24.28 10.35 9.58
CA SER A 179 24.10 11.04 10.86
C SER A 179 25.19 10.67 11.87
N CYS A 180 25.57 9.40 11.96
CA CYS A 180 26.67 8.96 12.81
C CYS A 180 28.01 9.52 12.36
N LEU A 181 28.27 9.52 11.04
CA LEU A 181 29.51 10.05 10.48
C LEU A 181 29.66 11.54 10.79
N LYS A 182 28.62 12.34 10.55
CA LYS A 182 28.60 13.76 10.88
C LYS A 182 28.79 14.02 12.38
N GLY A 183 28.14 13.22 13.23
CA GLY A 183 28.30 13.32 14.69
C GLY A 183 29.67 12.91 15.22
N LYS A 184 30.40 12.05 14.50
CA LYS A 184 31.75 11.57 14.85
C LYS A 184 32.88 12.39 14.21
N MET A 185 32.57 13.37 13.36
CA MET A 185 33.59 14.27 12.81
C MET A 185 34.16 15.15 13.91
N THR A 186 35.40 14.89 14.33
CA THR A 186 36.19 15.82 15.13
C THR A 186 36.73 16.94 14.24
N LYS A 187 36.67 18.19 14.73
CA LYS A 187 37.32 19.32 14.05
C LYS A 187 38.80 18.99 13.86
N LYS A 188 39.34 19.24 12.67
CA LYS A 188 40.78 19.18 12.43
C LYS A 188 41.50 20.06 13.46
N LEU A 189 42.61 19.56 13.99
CA LEU A 189 43.46 20.32 14.91
C LEU A 189 43.80 21.66 14.27
N PHE A 190 43.65 22.73 15.04
CA PHE A 190 44.03 24.06 14.61
C PHE A 190 45.57 24.08 14.53
N VAL A 191 46.11 24.23 13.32
CA VAL A 191 47.53 24.49 13.12
C VAL A 191 47.65 26.02 13.08
N GLY A 192 48.11 26.60 14.18
CA GLY A 192 48.48 28.01 14.28
C GLY A 192 49.92 28.23 13.87
#